data_AF-M5XCD1-F1
#
_entry.id   AF-M5XCD1-F1
#
_cell.length_a   1.000
_cell.length_b   1.000
_cell.length_c   1.000
_cell.angle_alpha   90.00
_cell.angle_beta   90.00
_cell.angle_gamma   90.00
#
_symmetry.space_group_name_H-M   'P 1'
#
loop_
_entity.id
_entity.type
_entity.pdbx_description
1 polymer ?
#
loop_
_entity_poly.entity_id
_entity_poly.type
_entity_poly.pdbx_seq_one_letter_code
_entity_poly.pdbx_strand_id
1 'polypeptide(L)'
;MAVLGSSSSLLKLFLVASLIQVSLGSSRFFQVSLATRRLSELVQDQTQLLKYHNGPLLSGKIAINLIWYGNFKPSQKAIISDFITSLSSSSPSKTTPPSVATWWKTTEKYYHLSSNKKTSLSLSLGRQILDEKYSLGKSLTTKQIVQLASKGDQKNAINVVLTSADVAVDGFCMNRCGTHGSALASTKTGLIKGSKRSKFAYIWVGNSETQCPGQCAWPFHQPIYGPQSPPLVAPNNDVGLDGMVINLASLLAGTATNPFGNGYFQGPAEAPLEAASACPGIYGKGAYPGYAGDLLQDPSTGASYNANGANGRKYLLPALYDPATSSCSTLV
;
A
#
# COMPACT_ATOMS: atom_id res chain seq x y z
N MET A 1 33.55 84.89 -12.46
CA MET A 1 32.66 85.59 -13.43
C MET A 1 31.96 84.49 -14.22
N ALA A 2 30.69 84.19 -13.91
CA ALA A 2 29.51 84.72 -14.63
C ALA A 2 29.54 84.35 -16.13
N VAL A 3 28.52 83.84 -16.80
CA VAL A 3 27.11 83.51 -16.51
C VAL A 3 26.62 82.61 -17.67
N LEU A 4 25.52 81.91 -17.39
CA LEU A 4 24.60 81.10 -18.19
C LEU A 4 24.34 81.41 -19.68
N GLY A 5 23.88 80.37 -20.39
CA GLY A 5 22.90 80.42 -21.49
C GLY A 5 23.06 79.25 -22.47
N SER A 6 22.04 78.57 -23.00
CA SER A 6 20.58 78.57 -22.83
C SER A 6 20.01 77.31 -23.52
N SER A 7 18.90 76.84 -22.98
CA SER A 7 17.92 75.86 -23.50
C SER A 7 17.42 76.19 -24.93
N SER A 8 17.10 75.16 -25.75
CA SER A 8 15.79 75.03 -26.45
C SER A 8 15.69 74.00 -27.60
N SER A 9 16.49 72.93 -27.69
CA SER A 9 16.45 72.04 -28.88
C SER A 9 16.11 70.56 -28.66
N LEU A 10 16.03 70.08 -27.41
CA LEU A 10 15.84 68.63 -27.16
C LEU A 10 14.42 68.23 -26.69
N LEU A 11 13.54 69.19 -26.43
CA LEU A 11 12.18 68.91 -25.93
C LEU A 11 11.07 68.95 -27.00
N LYS A 12 11.41 69.22 -28.27
CA LYS A 12 10.43 69.28 -29.39
C LYS A 12 10.40 68.05 -30.29
N LEU A 13 11.27 67.05 -30.08
CA LEU A 13 11.32 65.83 -30.91
C LEU A 13 10.48 64.67 -30.36
N PHE A 14 9.96 64.76 -29.12
CA PHE A 14 9.29 63.65 -28.44
C PHE A 14 7.76 63.74 -28.34
N LEU A 15 7.11 64.76 -28.94
CA LEU A 15 5.70 65.07 -28.63
C LEU A 15 4.72 65.18 -29.81
N VAL A 16 5.09 64.88 -31.07
CA VAL A 16 4.18 65.10 -32.23
C VAL A 16 4.02 63.90 -33.18
N ALA A 17 4.28 62.66 -32.76
CA ALA A 17 3.86 61.50 -33.56
C ALA A 17 3.20 60.38 -32.73
N SER A 18 2.65 60.75 -31.58
CA SER A 18 1.57 60.00 -30.94
C SER A 18 0.28 60.71 -31.29
N LEU A 19 -0.34 60.32 -32.41
CA LEU A 19 -1.78 60.47 -32.73
C LEU A 19 -2.00 60.12 -34.21
N ILE A 20 -2.91 59.16 -34.46
CA ILE A 20 -3.60 58.87 -35.73
C ILE A 20 -2.74 58.09 -36.75
N GLN A 21 -3.11 56.94 -37.31
CA GLN A 21 -4.25 56.03 -37.22
C GLN A 21 -3.78 54.76 -37.98
N VAL A 22 -3.96 53.57 -37.40
CA VAL A 22 -4.92 52.55 -37.86
C VAL A 22 -4.54 51.80 -39.15
N SER A 23 -4.43 50.48 -38.95
CA SER A 23 -4.62 49.37 -39.92
C SER A 23 -3.53 49.06 -40.96
N LEU A 24 -3.32 47.74 -41.12
CA LEU A 24 -2.44 46.98 -42.04
C LEU A 24 -1.19 46.45 -41.34
N GLY A 25 -0.97 45.15 -41.15
CA GLY A 25 -1.69 43.96 -41.55
C GLY A 25 -0.96 42.77 -40.92
N SER A 26 -1.75 41.84 -40.41
CA SER A 26 -1.39 40.63 -39.69
C SER A 26 -0.24 39.84 -40.34
N SER A 27 0.88 39.72 -39.65
CA SER A 27 1.84 38.63 -39.88
C SER A 27 2.08 37.91 -38.55
N ARG A 28 1.02 37.24 -38.10
CA ARG A 28 1.13 36.15 -37.12
C ARG A 28 2.05 35.11 -37.77
N PHE A 29 3.29 35.01 -37.31
CA PHE A 29 4.04 33.79 -37.51
C PHE A 29 3.29 32.69 -36.76
N PHE A 30 2.38 32.03 -37.47
CA PHE A 30 1.91 30.70 -37.13
C PHE A 30 3.14 29.81 -37.21
N GLN A 31 3.86 29.73 -36.09
CA GLN A 31 4.72 28.60 -35.83
C GLN A 31 3.76 27.44 -35.56
N VAL A 32 3.28 26.84 -36.65
CA VAL A 32 2.63 25.53 -36.61
C VAL A 32 3.75 24.57 -36.23
N SER A 33 4.04 24.50 -34.93
CA SER A 33 4.64 23.31 -34.37
C SER A 33 3.62 22.21 -34.58
N LEU A 34 3.74 21.52 -35.72
CA LEU A 34 3.35 20.13 -35.85
C LEU A 34 4.26 19.33 -34.92
N ALA A 35 4.14 19.58 -33.61
CA ALA A 35 4.40 18.57 -32.63
C ALA A 35 3.24 17.60 -32.82
N THR A 36 3.42 16.69 -33.77
CA THR A 36 2.64 15.47 -33.87
C THR A 36 2.54 14.97 -32.44
N ARG A 37 1.36 15.07 -31.84
CA ARG A 37 1.05 14.30 -30.65
C ARG A 37 1.43 12.89 -31.04
N ARG A 38 2.56 12.39 -30.55
CA ARG A 38 2.68 10.96 -30.36
C ARG A 38 1.52 10.68 -29.41
N LEU A 39 0.41 10.21 -29.98
CA LEU A 39 -0.48 9.30 -29.28
C LEU A 39 0.44 8.45 -28.43
N SER A 40 0.22 8.45 -27.13
CA SER A 40 0.81 7.48 -26.24
C SER A 40 0.57 6.14 -26.90
N GLU A 41 1.61 5.70 -27.61
CA GLU A 41 1.76 4.36 -28.13
C GLU A 41 1.37 3.51 -26.94
N LEU A 42 0.31 2.74 -27.11
CA LEU A 42 -0.16 1.76 -26.16
C LEU A 42 1.11 1.03 -25.74
N VAL A 43 1.64 1.38 -24.56
CA VAL A 43 2.86 0.74 -24.06
C VAL A 43 2.44 -0.70 -24.03
N GLN A 44 2.96 -1.44 -24.99
CA GLN A 44 2.73 -2.85 -25.12
C GLN A 44 3.18 -3.37 -23.77
N ASP A 45 2.20 -3.76 -22.95
CA ASP A 45 2.38 -4.16 -21.58
C ASP A 45 3.44 -5.25 -21.63
N GLN A 46 4.70 -4.87 -21.38
CA GLN A 46 5.75 -5.81 -21.09
C GLN A 46 5.20 -6.45 -19.86
N THR A 47 4.57 -7.61 -20.02
CA THR A 47 3.91 -8.36 -18.97
C THR A 47 4.95 -8.48 -17.88
N GLN A 48 4.87 -7.60 -16.88
CA GLN A 48 5.95 -7.43 -15.93
C GLN A 48 5.79 -8.63 -15.02
N LEU A 49 6.51 -9.68 -15.38
CA LEU A 49 6.40 -10.97 -14.76
C LEU A 49 7.05 -10.87 -13.39
N LEU A 50 6.27 -11.12 -12.34
CA LEU A 50 6.79 -11.33 -11.01
C LEU A 50 7.74 -12.53 -11.03
N LYS A 51 9.06 -12.27 -10.94
CA LYS A 51 10.08 -13.32 -11.05
C LYS A 51 10.31 -13.97 -9.70
N TYR A 52 10.57 -15.28 -9.72
CA TYR A 52 11.04 -16.01 -8.55
C TYR A 52 12.57 -15.99 -8.50
N HIS A 53 13.12 -15.53 -7.37
CA HIS A 53 14.56 -15.36 -7.17
C HIS A 53 15.19 -16.48 -6.33
N ASN A 54 14.55 -17.66 -6.32
CA ASN A 54 15.01 -18.90 -5.69
C ASN A 54 15.21 -18.84 -4.16
N GLY A 55 14.69 -17.81 -3.50
CA GLY A 55 14.68 -17.68 -2.05
C GLY A 55 13.49 -18.37 -1.39
N PRO A 56 13.55 -18.64 -0.08
CA PRO A 56 12.51 -19.38 0.60
C PRO A 56 11.22 -18.56 0.74
N LEU A 57 10.08 -19.20 0.45
CA LEU A 57 8.73 -18.73 0.80
C LEU A 57 8.36 -19.18 2.21
N LEU A 58 7.44 -18.48 2.88
CA LEU A 58 6.91 -18.95 4.15
C LEU A 58 6.08 -20.21 3.95
N SER A 59 6.31 -21.24 4.76
CA SER A 59 5.57 -22.50 4.71
C SER A 59 5.38 -23.10 6.09
N GLY A 60 4.41 -24.01 6.21
CA GLY A 60 4.02 -24.64 7.46
C GLY A 60 2.93 -23.87 8.21
N LYS A 61 2.82 -24.15 9.51
CA LYS A 61 1.87 -23.48 10.42
C LYS A 61 2.55 -22.26 11.02
N ILE A 62 2.07 -21.06 10.67
CA ILE A 62 2.64 -19.79 11.07
C ILE A 62 1.61 -19.01 11.88
N ALA A 63 2.01 -18.55 13.07
CA ALA A 63 1.18 -17.70 13.92
C ALA A 63 1.37 -16.22 13.54
N ILE A 64 0.30 -15.46 13.43
CA ILE A 64 0.32 -14.00 13.24
C ILE A 64 0.13 -13.35 14.61
N ASN A 65 1.21 -12.84 15.17
CA ASN A 65 1.17 -12.10 16.42
C ASN A 65 0.88 -10.63 16.13
N LEU A 66 -0.08 -10.04 16.84
CA LEU A 66 -0.43 -8.63 16.70
C LEU A 66 0.18 -7.83 17.86
N ILE A 67 1.01 -6.85 17.55
CA ILE A 67 1.62 -5.92 18.50
C ILE A 67 0.94 -4.58 18.32
N TRP A 68 -0.01 -4.28 19.20
CA TRP A 68 -0.80 -3.05 19.21
C TRP A 68 -0.04 -1.95 19.93
N TYR A 69 0.48 -0.98 19.19
CA TYR A 69 1.27 0.13 19.72
C TYR A 69 0.46 1.42 19.71
N GLY A 70 0.12 1.89 20.90
CA GLY A 70 -0.75 3.04 21.13
C GLY A 70 -2.21 2.69 21.35
N ASN A 71 -3.09 3.69 21.28
CA ASN A 71 -4.48 3.54 21.69
C ASN A 71 -5.38 3.09 20.53
N PHE A 72 -5.90 1.86 20.63
CA PHE A 72 -6.90 1.30 19.72
C PHE A 72 -8.16 0.95 20.50
N LYS A 73 -9.33 1.33 19.96
CA LYS A 73 -10.62 0.92 20.53
C LYS A 73 -10.77 -0.60 20.43
N PRO A 74 -11.52 -1.25 21.34
CA PRO A 74 -11.84 -2.67 21.21
C PRO A 74 -12.45 -3.04 19.85
N SER A 75 -13.31 -2.19 19.30
CA SER A 75 -13.90 -2.37 17.97
C SER A 75 -12.85 -2.36 16.85
N GLN A 76 -11.85 -1.49 16.94
CA GLN A 76 -10.75 -1.40 15.99
C GLN A 76 -9.84 -2.64 16.05
N LYS A 77 -9.56 -3.11 17.27
CA LYS A 77 -8.80 -4.35 17.47
C LYS A 77 -9.53 -5.55 16.82
N ALA A 78 -10.85 -5.62 17.01
CA ALA A 78 -11.69 -6.67 16.46
C ALA A 78 -11.64 -6.72 14.92
N ILE A 79 -11.66 -5.58 14.22
CA ILE A 79 -11.57 -5.53 12.74
C ILE A 79 -10.34 -6.29 12.23
N ILE A 80 -9.15 -6.00 12.77
CA ILE A 80 -7.92 -6.67 12.31
C ILE A 80 -7.86 -8.12 12.78
N SER A 81 -8.22 -8.43 14.03
CA SER A 81 -8.17 -9.82 14.52
C SER A 81 -9.14 -10.73 13.78
N ASP A 82 -10.32 -10.22 13.42
CA ASP A 82 -11.30 -10.94 12.62
C ASP A 82 -10.78 -11.14 11.19
N PHE A 83 -10.14 -10.13 10.59
CA PHE A 83 -9.48 -10.27 9.28
C PHE A 83 -8.45 -11.41 9.29
N ILE A 84 -7.55 -11.45 10.29
CA ILE A 84 -6.55 -12.52 10.41
C ILE A 84 -7.20 -13.89 10.58
N THR A 85 -8.24 -13.99 11.42
CA THR A 85 -9.01 -15.23 11.60
C THR A 85 -9.69 -15.68 10.30
N SER A 86 -10.06 -14.73 9.44
CA SER A 86 -10.72 -14.99 8.16
C SER A 86 -9.80 -15.54 7.07
N LEU A 87 -8.48 -15.52 7.27
CA LEU A 87 -7.50 -16.10 6.32
C LEU A 87 -7.56 -17.64 6.29
N SER A 88 -8.03 -18.26 7.38
CA SER A 88 -8.17 -19.72 7.49
C SER A 88 -9.50 -20.20 6.89
N SER A 89 -9.45 -21.29 6.13
CA SER A 89 -10.63 -21.95 5.57
C SER A 89 -11.33 -22.90 6.58
N SER A 90 -11.04 -22.83 7.87
CA SER A 90 -11.50 -23.83 8.87
C SER A 90 -13.01 -23.80 9.18
N SER A 91 -13.79 -22.92 8.55
CA SER A 91 -15.26 -23.01 8.53
C SER A 91 -15.85 -22.52 7.20
N PRO A 92 -15.73 -23.31 6.11
CA PRO A 92 -16.26 -22.95 4.80
C PRO A 92 -17.80 -22.85 4.80
N SER A 93 -18.49 -23.55 5.70
CA SER A 93 -19.96 -23.62 5.67
C SER A 93 -20.68 -22.37 6.21
N LYS A 94 -19.95 -21.39 6.77
CA LYS A 94 -20.55 -20.19 7.38
C LYS A 94 -20.23 -18.87 6.67
N THR A 95 -19.32 -18.86 5.69
CA THR A 95 -18.91 -17.62 5.01
C THR A 95 -19.33 -17.64 3.54
N THR A 96 -20.24 -16.74 3.17
CA THR A 96 -20.73 -16.59 1.81
C THR A 96 -19.58 -16.13 0.90
N PRO A 97 -19.28 -16.82 -0.22
CA PRO A 97 -18.35 -16.33 -1.21
C PRO A 97 -18.83 -15.00 -1.84
N PRO A 98 -17.93 -14.10 -2.27
CA PRO A 98 -16.47 -14.18 -2.13
C PRO A 98 -16.01 -13.97 -0.68
N SER A 99 -14.89 -14.58 -0.28
CA SER A 99 -14.41 -14.56 1.11
C SER A 99 -12.91 -14.29 1.23
N VAL A 100 -12.48 -13.80 2.39
CA VAL A 100 -11.05 -13.55 2.70
C VAL A 100 -10.21 -14.81 2.53
N ALA A 101 -10.73 -15.98 2.94
CA ALA A 101 -10.05 -17.27 2.77
C ALA A 101 -9.87 -17.63 1.28
N THR A 102 -10.86 -17.36 0.43
CA THR A 102 -10.76 -17.57 -1.02
C THR A 102 -9.73 -16.63 -1.64
N TRP A 103 -9.67 -15.37 -1.21
CA TRP A 103 -8.62 -14.44 -1.64
C TRP A 103 -7.24 -14.93 -1.24
N TRP A 104 -7.08 -15.32 0.03
CA TRP A 104 -5.81 -15.82 0.55
C TRP A 104 -5.31 -17.06 -0.20
N LYS A 105 -6.23 -17.96 -0.58
CA LYS A 105 -5.92 -19.17 -1.35
C LYS A 105 -5.23 -18.88 -2.68
N THR A 106 -5.41 -17.70 -3.27
CA THR A 106 -4.67 -17.29 -4.48
C THR A 106 -3.16 -17.35 -4.27
N THR A 107 -2.67 -17.13 -3.05
CA THR A 107 -1.23 -17.24 -2.73
C THR A 107 -0.68 -18.65 -2.93
N GLU A 108 -1.50 -19.71 -2.89
CA GLU A 108 -1.06 -21.10 -3.14
C GLU A 108 -0.43 -21.27 -4.53
N LYS A 109 -0.85 -20.46 -5.52
CA LYS A 109 -0.33 -20.50 -6.89
C LYS A 109 1.18 -20.21 -6.97
N TYR A 110 1.73 -19.37 -6.10
CA TYR A 110 3.17 -19.10 -6.05
C TYR A 110 3.99 -20.31 -5.56
N TYR A 111 3.42 -21.15 -4.72
CA TYR A 111 4.10 -22.34 -4.19
C TYR A 111 4.15 -23.47 -5.22
N HIS A 112 3.11 -23.59 -6.05
CA HIS A 112 3.07 -24.60 -7.11
C HIS A 112 4.13 -24.38 -8.19
N LEU A 113 4.58 -23.14 -8.40
CA LEU A 113 5.55 -22.78 -9.42
C LEU A 113 7.01 -22.75 -8.92
N SER A 114 7.22 -22.62 -7.60
CA SER A 114 8.56 -22.48 -7.00
C SER A 114 9.17 -23.78 -6.49
N SER A 115 8.39 -24.85 -6.28
CA SER A 115 8.88 -26.11 -5.73
C SER A 115 8.13 -27.35 -6.24
N ASN A 116 8.86 -28.43 -6.54
CA ASN A 116 8.31 -29.77 -6.77
C ASN A 116 7.70 -30.41 -5.50
N LYS A 117 7.77 -29.73 -4.33
CA LYS A 117 7.16 -30.19 -3.08
C LYS A 117 5.89 -29.39 -2.79
N LYS A 118 4.78 -30.09 -2.51
CA LYS A 118 3.54 -29.52 -1.97
C LYS A 118 3.82 -28.87 -0.62
N THR A 119 4.21 -27.60 -0.65
CA THR A 119 4.38 -26.76 0.52
C THR A 119 3.10 -25.96 0.70
N SER A 120 2.49 -26.07 1.87
CA SER A 120 1.31 -25.29 2.24
C SER A 120 1.67 -24.29 3.33
N LEU A 121 1.03 -23.13 3.29
CA LEU A 121 1.11 -22.12 4.34
C LEU A 121 -0.26 -22.05 5.03
N SER A 122 -0.28 -22.30 6.33
CA SER A 122 -1.45 -22.12 7.18
C SER A 122 -1.17 -20.99 8.16
N LEU A 123 -2.00 -19.95 8.08
CA LEU A 123 -1.94 -18.81 8.97
C LEU A 123 -3.01 -18.95 10.05
N SER A 124 -2.67 -18.53 11.27
CA SER A 124 -3.59 -18.47 12.40
C SER A 124 -3.32 -17.23 13.24
N LEU A 125 -4.36 -16.70 13.88
CA LEU A 125 -4.19 -15.62 14.85
C LEU A 125 -3.38 -16.16 16.04
N GLY A 126 -2.27 -15.49 16.34
CA GLY A 126 -1.39 -15.78 17.45
C GLY A 126 -1.67 -14.88 18.65
N ARG A 127 -0.61 -14.53 19.37
CA ARG A 127 -0.67 -13.65 20.55
C ARG A 127 -1.01 -12.23 20.14
N GLN A 128 -1.74 -11.54 21.02
CA GLN A 128 -1.92 -10.09 20.93
C GLN A 128 -1.18 -9.43 22.09
N ILE A 129 -0.26 -8.52 21.76
CA ILE A 129 0.59 -7.78 22.71
C ILE A 129 0.12 -6.33 22.68
N LEU A 130 -0.22 -5.79 23.85
CA LEU A 130 -0.72 -4.42 23.99
C LEU A 130 0.38 -3.52 24.55
N ASP A 131 0.64 -2.40 23.88
CA ASP A 131 1.57 -1.35 24.28
C ASP A 131 0.87 0.02 24.19
N GLU A 132 -0.15 0.19 25.01
CA GLU A 132 -1.02 1.38 25.02
C GLU A 132 -0.34 2.60 25.66
N LYS A 133 0.80 2.40 26.33
CA LYS A 133 1.57 3.44 27.02
C LYS A 133 2.66 4.07 26.15
N TYR A 134 2.75 3.69 24.86
CA TYR A 134 3.75 4.19 23.93
C TYR A 134 5.18 3.99 24.47
N SER A 135 5.58 2.74 24.76
CA SER A 135 6.86 2.45 25.45
C SER A 135 8.13 3.02 24.80
N LEU A 136 8.08 3.42 23.53
CA LEU A 136 9.17 4.02 22.76
C LEU A 136 8.85 5.45 22.27
N GLY A 137 7.79 6.08 22.80
CA GLY A 137 7.28 7.39 22.36
C GLY A 137 6.34 7.33 21.16
N LYS A 138 5.83 8.49 20.72
CA LYS A 138 4.89 8.59 19.58
C LYS A 138 5.58 8.84 18.23
N SER A 139 6.90 8.89 18.20
CA SER A 139 7.69 9.02 16.98
C SER A 139 8.66 7.84 16.93
N LEU A 140 8.46 6.94 15.96
CA LEU A 140 9.19 5.70 15.87
C LEU A 140 10.09 5.67 14.63
N THR A 141 11.31 5.21 14.85
CA THR A 141 12.24 4.85 13.78
C THR A 141 11.98 3.45 13.26
N THR A 142 12.49 3.14 12.06
CA THR A 142 12.43 1.77 11.51
C THR A 142 13.10 0.74 12.45
N LYS A 143 14.17 1.12 13.18
CA LYS A 143 14.82 0.25 14.16
C LYS A 143 13.91 -0.06 15.35
N GLN A 144 13.14 0.93 15.82
CA GLN A 144 12.18 0.74 16.91
C GLN A 144 11.00 -0.14 16.48
N ILE A 145 10.58 -0.08 15.21
CA ILE A 145 9.59 -1.03 14.67
C ILE A 145 10.09 -2.48 14.79
N VAL A 146 11.35 -2.75 14.40
CA VAL A 146 11.96 -4.08 14.57
C VAL A 146 12.06 -4.48 16.04
N GLN A 147 12.39 -3.53 16.93
CA GLN A 147 12.40 -3.75 18.37
C GLN A 147 11.00 -4.14 18.90
N LEU A 148 9.93 -3.48 18.46
CA LEU A 148 8.56 -3.83 18.82
C LEU A 148 8.18 -5.21 18.28
N ALA A 149 8.52 -5.51 17.02
CA ALA A 149 8.28 -6.80 16.41
C ALA A 149 8.99 -7.95 17.16
N SER A 150 10.16 -7.68 17.75
CA SER A 150 10.92 -8.65 18.56
C SER A 150 10.24 -9.06 19.87
N LYS A 151 9.18 -8.34 20.30
CA LYS A 151 8.35 -8.72 21.46
C LYS A 151 7.49 -9.95 21.19
N GLY A 152 7.20 -10.26 19.92
CA GLY A 152 6.45 -11.45 19.51
C GLY A 152 7.34 -12.69 19.37
N ASP A 153 6.74 -13.80 18.94
CA ASP A 153 7.45 -15.06 18.79
C ASP A 153 8.50 -15.02 17.68
N GLN A 154 9.63 -15.69 17.92
CA GLN A 154 10.81 -15.62 17.06
C GLN A 154 10.96 -16.81 16.10
N LYS A 155 9.97 -17.72 16.11
CA LYS A 155 9.95 -18.95 15.33
C LYS A 155 8.53 -19.24 14.86
N ASN A 156 8.38 -19.65 13.60
CA ASN A 156 7.10 -19.99 12.99
C ASN A 156 6.03 -18.90 13.20
N ALA A 157 6.43 -17.63 13.12
CA ALA A 157 5.56 -16.50 13.38
C ALA A 157 5.85 -15.32 12.45
N ILE A 158 4.81 -14.53 12.21
CA ILE A 158 4.87 -13.19 11.64
C ILE A 158 4.48 -12.23 12.77
N ASN A 159 5.37 -11.30 13.11
CA ASN A 159 5.09 -10.29 14.13
C ASN A 159 4.62 -9.01 13.45
N VAL A 160 3.33 -8.68 13.59
CA VAL A 160 2.69 -7.52 12.96
C VAL A 160 2.60 -6.39 13.97
N VAL A 161 3.34 -5.31 13.75
CA VAL A 161 3.26 -4.08 14.55
C VAL A 161 2.19 -3.17 13.94
N LEU A 162 1.20 -2.80 14.73
CA LEU A 162 0.10 -1.92 14.34
C LEU A 162 0.21 -0.64 15.17
N THR A 163 0.42 0.50 14.53
CA THR A 163 0.56 1.79 15.23
C THR A 163 -0.73 2.62 15.14
N SER A 164 -1.18 3.17 16.27
CA SER A 164 -2.39 4.01 16.32
C SER A 164 -2.23 5.31 15.53
N ALA A 165 -3.34 6.00 15.26
CA ALA A 165 -3.36 7.17 14.37
C ALA A 165 -2.48 8.33 14.84
N ASP A 166 -2.23 8.42 16.15
CA ASP A 166 -1.41 9.45 16.77
C ASP A 166 0.08 9.10 16.87
N VAL A 167 0.54 8.04 16.18
CA VAL A 167 1.95 7.63 16.13
C VAL A 167 2.55 7.94 14.76
N ALA A 168 3.62 8.74 14.76
CA ALA A 168 4.44 8.99 13.59
C ALA A 168 5.51 7.89 13.45
N VAL A 169 5.75 7.44 12.22
CA VAL A 169 6.81 6.48 11.90
C VAL A 169 7.59 6.97 10.68
N ASP A 170 8.91 6.81 10.67
CA ASP A 170 9.75 7.23 9.54
C ASP A 170 9.20 6.75 8.19
N GLY A 171 8.99 7.66 7.25
CA GLY A 171 8.48 7.39 5.90
C GLY A 171 6.98 7.05 5.80
N PHE A 172 6.26 6.95 6.94
CA PHE A 172 4.81 6.84 6.91
C PHE A 172 4.21 8.05 6.20
N CYS A 173 3.20 7.83 5.36
CA CYS A 173 2.51 8.91 4.63
C CYS A 173 3.37 9.72 3.66
N MET A 174 4.58 9.25 3.34
CA MET A 174 5.43 9.84 2.32
C MET A 174 5.54 8.88 1.13
N ASN A 175 6.08 7.69 1.39
CA ASN A 175 6.33 6.68 0.37
C ASN A 175 5.76 5.30 0.73
N ARG A 176 5.19 5.13 1.93
CA ARG A 176 4.66 3.86 2.39
C ARG A 176 3.57 4.01 3.45
N CYS A 177 2.70 3.01 3.49
CA CYS A 177 1.64 2.86 4.50
C CYS A 177 1.95 1.74 5.51
N GLY A 178 3.04 1.02 5.26
CA GLY A 178 3.55 -0.09 6.06
C GLY A 178 4.80 -0.67 5.43
N THR A 179 5.37 -1.71 6.04
CA THR A 179 6.52 -2.45 5.52
C THR A 179 6.44 -3.89 5.97
N HIS A 180 7.05 -4.80 5.24
CA HIS A 180 7.41 -6.11 5.76
C HIS A 180 8.91 -6.32 5.66
N GLY A 181 9.42 -7.32 6.37
CA GLY A 181 10.83 -7.68 6.34
C GLY A 181 11.16 -8.81 7.29
N SER A 182 12.46 -9.05 7.49
CA SER A 182 12.94 -10.05 8.43
C SER A 182 13.99 -9.50 9.37
N ALA A 183 14.06 -10.06 10.58
CA ALA A 183 15.06 -9.72 11.56
C ALA A 183 15.65 -10.98 12.19
N LEU A 184 16.86 -10.85 12.74
CA LEU A 184 17.51 -11.94 13.46
C LEU A 184 16.85 -12.10 14.83
N ALA A 185 16.53 -13.34 15.17
CA ALA A 185 16.08 -13.68 16.51
C ALA A 185 17.19 -13.41 17.52
N SER A 186 16.85 -12.74 18.62
CA SER A 186 17.78 -12.51 19.72
C SER A 186 18.09 -13.85 20.40
N THR A 187 19.35 -14.26 20.43
CA THR A 187 19.82 -15.37 21.27
C THR A 187 19.82 -14.94 22.73
N LYS A 188 18.66 -14.99 23.40
CA LYS A 188 18.58 -14.81 24.87
C LYS A 188 19.25 -15.96 25.63
N THR A 189 19.56 -17.06 24.96
CA THR A 189 20.42 -18.12 25.46
C THR A 189 21.83 -17.93 24.89
N GLY A 190 22.73 -17.41 25.73
CA GLY A 190 24.16 -17.60 25.50
C GLY A 190 24.47 -19.10 25.37
N LEU A 191 25.50 -19.42 24.60
CA LEU A 191 26.14 -20.75 24.50
C LEU A 191 25.49 -21.77 23.56
N ILE A 192 25.44 -21.51 22.24
CA ILE A 192 25.80 -22.55 21.24
C ILE A 192 26.57 -21.88 20.08
N LYS A 193 27.90 -21.97 20.12
CA LYS A 193 28.79 -21.73 18.97
C LYS A 193 28.35 -22.69 17.85
N GLY A 194 27.73 -22.17 16.79
CA GLY A 194 27.28 -22.96 15.63
C GLY A 194 25.77 -23.07 15.42
N SER A 195 24.92 -22.50 16.29
CA SER A 195 23.48 -22.40 16.00
C SER A 195 23.23 -21.36 14.90
N LYS A 196 22.61 -21.78 13.78
CA LYS A 196 22.15 -20.85 12.74
C LYS A 196 21.20 -19.85 13.39
N ARG A 197 21.53 -18.55 13.34
CA ARG A 197 20.64 -17.49 13.83
C ARG A 197 19.31 -17.60 13.07
N SER A 198 18.24 -17.95 13.77
CA SER A 198 16.91 -18.00 13.17
C SER A 198 16.46 -16.60 12.82
N LYS A 199 15.82 -16.43 11.65
CA LYS A 199 15.14 -15.19 11.29
C LYS A 199 13.66 -15.31 11.60
N PHE A 200 13.02 -14.21 11.94
CA PHE A 200 11.57 -14.09 11.98
C PHE A 200 11.12 -13.02 10.98
N ALA A 201 9.92 -13.19 10.43
CA ALA A 201 9.28 -12.21 9.57
C ALA A 201 8.49 -11.21 10.41
N TYR A 202 8.43 -9.96 9.98
CA TYR A 202 7.62 -8.94 10.62
C TYR A 202 6.93 -8.07 9.58
N ILE A 203 5.81 -7.48 10.00
CA ILE A 203 5.07 -6.49 9.25
C ILE A 203 4.89 -5.28 10.17
N TRP A 204 4.86 -4.07 9.60
CA TRP A 204 4.31 -2.91 10.26
C TRP A 204 3.27 -2.25 9.36
N VAL A 205 2.16 -1.80 9.94
CA VAL A 205 1.13 -0.98 9.29
C VAL A 205 0.75 0.15 10.24
N GLY A 206 0.66 1.38 9.71
CA GLY A 206 0.19 2.53 10.47
C GLY A 206 -1.26 2.88 10.18
N ASN A 207 -1.99 3.32 11.21
CA ASN A 207 -3.30 3.93 11.02
C ASN A 207 -3.12 5.34 10.42
N SER A 208 -3.62 5.54 9.20
CA SER A 208 -3.41 6.76 8.43
C SER A 208 -4.49 7.83 8.62
N GLU A 209 -5.53 7.54 9.41
CA GLU A 209 -6.74 8.36 9.56
C GLU A 209 -6.47 9.86 9.77
N THR A 210 -5.44 10.20 10.55
CA THR A 210 -5.11 11.59 10.91
C THR A 210 -3.92 12.18 10.13
N GLN A 211 -3.17 11.37 9.38
CA GLN A 211 -1.92 11.79 8.74
C GLN A 211 -2.03 11.83 7.22
N CYS A 212 -2.56 10.78 6.60
CA CYS A 212 -2.68 10.68 5.14
C CYS A 212 -3.78 9.71 4.68
N PRO A 213 -5.04 9.90 5.12
CA PRO A 213 -6.11 8.96 4.79
C PRO A 213 -6.31 8.87 3.25
N GLY A 214 -6.11 9.97 2.52
CA GLY A 214 -6.16 9.98 1.06
C GLY A 214 -5.09 9.17 0.33
N GLN A 215 -4.00 8.77 0.99
CA GLN A 215 -2.97 7.92 0.40
C GLN A 215 -3.12 6.47 0.87
N CYS A 216 -3.25 6.26 2.17
CA CYS A 216 -3.16 4.94 2.78
C CYS A 216 -4.50 4.30 3.12
N ALA A 217 -5.60 5.04 3.02
CA ALA A 217 -6.96 4.52 3.15
C ALA A 217 -7.79 4.67 1.87
N TRP A 218 -7.18 5.02 0.73
CA TRP A 218 -7.86 4.95 -0.56
C TRP A 218 -8.32 3.49 -0.83
N PRO A 219 -9.58 3.25 -1.23
CA PRO A 219 -10.55 4.20 -1.78
C PRO A 219 -11.59 4.78 -0.79
N PHE A 220 -11.39 4.64 0.52
CA PHE A 220 -12.32 5.11 1.56
C PHE A 220 -12.14 6.58 1.98
N HIS A 221 -11.16 7.25 1.38
CA HIS A 221 -10.94 8.68 1.55
C HIS A 221 -10.54 9.32 0.22
N GLN A 222 -10.79 10.62 0.10
CA GLN A 222 -10.44 11.42 -1.08
C GLN A 222 -8.92 11.34 -1.33
N PRO A 223 -8.47 10.95 -2.54
CA PRO A 223 -7.05 10.84 -2.83
C PRO A 223 -6.37 12.20 -2.91
N ILE A 224 -5.10 12.27 -2.47
CA ILE A 224 -4.31 13.51 -2.45
C ILE A 224 -4.03 14.04 -3.87
N TYR A 225 -3.90 13.13 -4.84
CA TYR A 225 -3.63 13.41 -6.25
C TYR A 225 -4.36 12.41 -7.15
N GLY A 226 -4.44 12.72 -8.45
CA GLY A 226 -5.16 11.89 -9.41
C GLY A 226 -6.67 12.12 -9.41
N PRO A 227 -7.46 11.22 -10.02
CA PRO A 227 -8.90 11.39 -10.16
C PRO A 227 -9.59 11.54 -8.81
N GLN A 228 -10.46 12.54 -8.73
CA GLN A 228 -11.11 12.98 -7.49
C GLN A 228 -12.50 12.35 -7.32
N SER A 229 -12.64 11.06 -7.66
CA SER A 229 -13.87 10.30 -7.49
C SER A 229 -14.32 10.32 -6.02
N PRO A 230 -15.64 10.39 -5.72
CA PRO A 230 -16.13 10.33 -4.36
C PRO A 230 -15.61 9.09 -3.62
N PRO A 231 -15.25 9.20 -2.33
CA PRO A 231 -14.77 8.06 -1.55
C PRO A 231 -15.83 6.98 -1.40
N LEU A 232 -15.39 5.73 -1.37
CA LEU A 232 -16.26 4.61 -1.05
C LEU A 232 -16.60 4.59 0.44
N VAL A 233 -17.77 4.06 0.78
CA VAL A 233 -18.15 3.85 2.17
C VAL A 233 -17.39 2.64 2.73
N ALA A 234 -16.69 2.84 3.84
CA ALA A 234 -15.82 1.85 4.46
C ALA A 234 -16.62 0.68 5.09
N PRO A 235 -16.28 -0.59 4.81
CA PRO A 235 -17.10 -1.75 5.19
C PRO A 235 -17.19 -2.04 6.68
N ASN A 236 -16.30 -1.49 7.50
CA ASN A 236 -16.35 -1.62 8.95
C ASN A 236 -16.68 -0.29 9.66
N ASN A 237 -17.13 0.71 8.91
CA ASN A 237 -17.41 2.06 9.40
C ASN A 237 -16.21 2.70 10.13
N ASP A 238 -14.99 2.37 9.69
CA ASP A 238 -13.75 2.91 10.23
C ASP A 238 -12.71 3.02 9.09
N VAL A 239 -12.60 4.22 8.52
CA VAL A 239 -11.72 4.51 7.37
C VAL A 239 -10.26 4.17 7.68
N GLY A 240 -9.80 4.47 8.89
CA GLY A 240 -8.42 4.19 9.31
C GLY A 240 -8.13 2.69 9.32
N LEU A 241 -8.98 1.91 9.97
CA LEU A 241 -8.78 0.46 10.11
C LEU A 241 -9.06 -0.29 8.80
N ASP A 242 -10.05 0.13 8.01
CA ASP A 242 -10.30 -0.45 6.69
C ASP A 242 -9.12 -0.18 5.73
N GLY A 243 -8.51 1.00 5.80
CA GLY A 243 -7.23 1.29 5.13
C GLY A 243 -6.07 0.43 5.65
N MET A 244 -5.98 0.21 6.95
CA MET A 244 -4.97 -0.70 7.53
C MET A 244 -5.16 -2.14 7.03
N VAL A 245 -6.39 -2.63 6.86
CA VAL A 245 -6.65 -3.97 6.33
C VAL A 245 -6.13 -4.11 4.90
N ILE A 246 -6.37 -3.14 4.02
CA ILE A 246 -5.84 -3.14 2.65
C ILE A 246 -4.31 -3.31 2.66
N ASN A 247 -3.62 -2.49 3.46
CA ASN A 247 -2.16 -2.50 3.53
C ASN A 247 -1.63 -3.78 4.18
N LEU A 248 -2.28 -4.26 5.24
CA LEU A 248 -1.93 -5.49 5.91
C LEU A 248 -2.12 -6.71 4.99
N ALA A 249 -3.20 -6.76 4.23
CA ALA A 249 -3.46 -7.79 3.23
C ALA A 249 -2.35 -7.81 2.17
N SER A 250 -2.03 -6.64 1.60
CA SER A 250 -0.93 -6.49 0.64
C SER A 250 0.40 -7.01 1.19
N LEU A 251 0.77 -6.56 2.41
CA LEU A 251 2.03 -6.91 3.04
C LEU A 251 2.07 -8.37 3.50
N LEU A 252 0.95 -8.99 3.87
CA LEU A 252 0.88 -10.42 4.19
C LEU A 252 1.14 -11.27 2.94
N ALA A 253 0.58 -10.90 1.79
CA ALA A 253 0.85 -11.59 0.53
C ALA A 253 2.34 -11.47 0.13
N GLY A 254 2.92 -10.27 0.27
CA GLY A 254 4.36 -10.05 0.10
C GLY A 254 5.21 -10.86 1.08
N THR A 255 4.83 -10.89 2.36
CA THR A 255 5.53 -11.66 3.40
C THR A 255 5.47 -13.16 3.15
N ALA A 256 4.35 -13.69 2.65
CA ALA A 256 4.22 -15.11 2.34
C ALA A 256 5.13 -15.54 1.17
N THR A 257 5.19 -14.70 0.13
CA THR A 257 5.83 -15.01 -1.16
C THR A 257 7.26 -14.48 -1.28
N ASN A 258 7.66 -13.52 -0.43
CA ASN A 258 8.98 -12.90 -0.39
C ASN A 258 9.43 -12.50 1.04
N PRO A 259 9.40 -13.41 2.04
CA PRO A 259 9.67 -13.05 3.45
C PRO A 259 11.08 -12.51 3.74
N PHE A 260 12.06 -12.82 2.87
CA PHE A 260 13.47 -12.53 3.09
C PHE A 260 14.12 -11.72 1.96
N GLY A 261 13.32 -11.14 1.06
CA GLY A 261 13.78 -10.26 -0.02
C GLY A 261 14.39 -10.99 -1.23
N ASN A 262 14.20 -12.30 -1.34
CA ASN A 262 14.69 -13.12 -2.45
C ASN A 262 13.67 -14.17 -2.95
N GLY A 263 12.38 -14.01 -2.64
CA GLY A 263 11.28 -14.83 -3.14
C GLY A 263 10.73 -14.29 -4.46
N TYR A 264 9.45 -13.94 -4.51
CA TYR A 264 8.79 -13.38 -5.70
C TYR A 264 8.80 -11.84 -5.72
N PHE A 265 9.45 -11.24 -6.70
CA PHE A 265 9.37 -9.80 -6.93
C PHE A 265 9.80 -9.39 -8.35
N GLN A 266 9.49 -8.14 -8.71
CA GLN A 266 10.00 -7.45 -9.89
C GLN A 266 10.58 -6.08 -9.55
N GLY A 267 11.43 -5.56 -10.43
CA GLY A 267 12.16 -4.32 -10.20
C GLY A 267 13.40 -4.51 -9.30
N PRO A 268 14.03 -3.41 -8.85
CA PRO A 268 15.15 -3.44 -7.92
C PRO A 268 14.76 -4.07 -6.57
N ALA A 269 15.68 -4.80 -5.94
CA ALA A 269 15.42 -5.47 -4.65
C ALA A 269 15.19 -4.48 -3.50
N GLU A 270 15.62 -3.22 -3.67
CA GLU A 270 15.46 -2.13 -2.72
C GLU A 270 14.07 -1.48 -2.80
N ALA A 271 13.36 -1.65 -3.91
CA ALA A 271 12.00 -1.15 -4.14
C ALA A 271 11.17 -2.13 -4.99
N PRO A 272 10.96 -3.37 -4.51
CA PRO A 272 10.32 -4.42 -5.28
C PRO A 272 8.82 -4.19 -5.40
N LEU A 273 8.27 -4.50 -6.57
CA LEU A 273 6.84 -4.83 -6.68
C LEU A 273 6.67 -6.33 -6.46
N GLU A 274 5.70 -6.68 -5.62
CA GLU A 274 5.44 -8.01 -5.08
C GLU A 274 4.01 -8.46 -5.42
N ALA A 275 3.56 -9.58 -4.85
CA ALA A 275 2.27 -10.21 -5.12
C ALA A 275 1.08 -9.23 -5.22
N ALA A 276 0.95 -8.30 -4.28
CA ALA A 276 -0.12 -7.30 -4.27
C ALA A 276 0.32 -5.95 -4.85
N SER A 277 1.55 -5.49 -4.58
CA SER A 277 2.01 -4.18 -5.05
C SER A 277 2.27 -4.11 -6.56
N ALA A 278 2.37 -5.26 -7.24
CA ALA A 278 2.32 -5.34 -8.70
C ALA A 278 0.91 -5.02 -9.28
N CYS A 279 -0.13 -4.99 -8.45
CA CYS A 279 -1.52 -4.72 -8.83
C CYS A 279 -2.09 -3.48 -8.10
N PRO A 280 -1.43 -2.31 -8.19
CA PRO A 280 -1.79 -1.16 -7.38
C PRO A 280 -3.20 -0.65 -7.70
N GLY A 281 -4.03 -0.55 -6.68
CA GLY A 281 -5.37 0.04 -6.74
C GLY A 281 -6.42 -0.77 -7.49
N ILE A 282 -6.14 -2.03 -7.82
CA ILE A 282 -7.09 -2.96 -8.42
C ILE A 282 -7.76 -3.75 -7.29
N TYR A 283 -9.07 -3.58 -7.11
CA TYR A 283 -9.85 -4.31 -6.08
C TYR A 283 -11.01 -5.14 -6.66
N GLY A 284 -11.55 -4.72 -7.80
CA GLY A 284 -12.57 -5.45 -8.56
C GLY A 284 -12.29 -5.42 -10.06
N LYS A 285 -13.03 -6.22 -10.82
CA LYS A 285 -12.95 -6.26 -12.28
C LYS A 285 -13.16 -4.86 -12.88
N GLY A 286 -12.44 -4.57 -13.95
CA GLY A 286 -12.56 -3.29 -14.67
C GLY A 286 -11.97 -2.08 -13.93
N ALA A 287 -11.18 -2.28 -12.85
CA ALA A 287 -10.47 -1.20 -12.18
C ALA A 287 -9.56 -0.42 -13.15
N TYR A 288 -9.47 0.89 -12.93
CA TYR A 288 -8.60 1.82 -13.65
C TYR A 288 -8.24 2.98 -12.71
N PRO A 289 -7.26 3.85 -13.04
CA PRO A 289 -6.89 4.95 -12.15
C PRO A 289 -8.10 5.80 -11.73
N GLY A 290 -8.39 5.85 -10.41
CA GLY A 290 -9.55 6.55 -9.87
C GLY A 290 -10.83 5.73 -9.68
N TYR A 291 -10.84 4.46 -10.13
CA TYR A 291 -11.96 3.53 -9.97
C TYR A 291 -11.46 2.19 -9.44
N ALA A 292 -11.94 1.79 -8.27
CA ALA A 292 -11.50 0.57 -7.57
C ALA A 292 -11.91 -0.74 -8.28
N GLY A 293 -12.78 -0.65 -9.29
CA GLY A 293 -13.37 -1.79 -9.98
C GLY A 293 -14.82 -2.05 -9.55
N ASP A 294 -15.44 -3.04 -10.17
CA ASP A 294 -16.81 -3.45 -9.88
C ASP A 294 -16.86 -4.18 -8.53
N LEU A 295 -17.28 -3.46 -7.49
CA LEU A 295 -17.33 -3.97 -6.11
C LEU A 295 -18.75 -4.36 -5.69
N LEU A 296 -18.84 -5.21 -4.66
CA LEU A 296 -20.10 -5.47 -3.98
C LEU A 296 -20.47 -4.29 -3.09
N GLN A 297 -21.77 -4.06 -2.93
CA GLN A 297 -22.29 -3.03 -2.03
C GLN A 297 -23.20 -3.65 -0.97
N ASP A 298 -23.02 -3.24 0.28
CA ASP A 298 -23.94 -3.57 1.36
C ASP A 298 -25.22 -2.73 1.21
N PRO A 299 -26.41 -3.34 1.04
CA PRO A 299 -27.64 -2.59 0.82
C PRO A 299 -28.10 -1.80 2.05
N SER A 300 -27.64 -2.14 3.25
CA SER A 300 -28.03 -1.49 4.50
C SER A 300 -27.13 -0.30 4.85
N THR A 301 -25.83 -0.39 4.55
CA THR A 301 -24.85 0.65 4.92
C THR A 301 -24.32 1.43 3.71
N GLY A 302 -24.52 0.93 2.49
CA GLY A 302 -23.91 1.46 1.28
C GLY A 302 -22.42 1.12 1.14
N ALA A 303 -21.85 0.34 2.06
CA ALA A 303 -20.42 0.04 2.08
C ALA A 303 -19.94 -0.81 0.92
N SER A 304 -18.77 -0.48 0.37
CA SER A 304 -18.16 -1.21 -0.74
C SER A 304 -17.15 -2.24 -0.24
N TYR A 305 -17.22 -3.47 -0.76
CA TYR A 305 -16.37 -4.57 -0.35
C TYR A 305 -16.20 -5.60 -1.48
N ASN A 306 -15.22 -6.49 -1.34
CA ASN A 306 -15.06 -7.64 -2.25
C ASN A 306 -14.88 -8.98 -1.52
N ALA A 307 -14.82 -8.98 -0.19
CA ALA A 307 -14.63 -10.20 0.59
C ALA A 307 -15.47 -10.20 1.87
N ASN A 308 -16.15 -11.30 2.13
CA ASN A 308 -16.76 -11.60 3.43
C ASN A 308 -15.73 -12.26 4.36
N GLY A 309 -15.75 -11.88 5.64
CA GLY A 309 -14.89 -12.45 6.67
C GLY A 309 -15.68 -13.02 7.87
N ALA A 310 -14.93 -13.40 8.89
CA ALA A 310 -15.45 -13.87 10.17
C ALA A 310 -16.31 -12.81 10.85
N ASN A 311 -17.21 -13.25 11.73
CA ASN A 311 -18.04 -12.39 12.58
C ASN A 311 -18.87 -11.35 11.80
N GLY A 312 -19.28 -11.69 10.57
CA GLY A 312 -20.09 -10.81 9.71
C GLY A 312 -19.33 -9.62 9.12
N ARG A 313 -18.00 -9.58 9.29
CA ARG A 313 -17.15 -8.52 8.76
C ARG A 313 -17.07 -8.57 7.24
N LYS A 314 -16.90 -7.39 6.64
CA LYS A 314 -16.67 -7.21 5.20
C LYS A 314 -15.36 -6.49 5.02
N TYR A 315 -14.64 -6.80 3.93
CA TYR A 315 -13.33 -6.25 3.66
C TYR A 315 -13.17 -5.93 2.18
N LEU A 316 -12.30 -4.97 1.91
CA LEU A 316 -11.77 -4.69 0.58
C LEU A 316 -10.32 -5.17 0.55
N LEU A 317 -10.02 -6.12 -0.35
CA LEU A 317 -8.71 -6.76 -0.45
C LEU A 317 -8.11 -6.49 -1.84
N PRO A 318 -6.81 -6.19 -1.93
CA PRO A 318 -6.17 -5.89 -3.22
C PRO A 318 -6.17 -7.12 -4.13
N ALA A 319 -6.18 -6.90 -5.43
CA ALA A 319 -5.85 -7.94 -6.40
C ALA A 319 -4.45 -8.49 -6.13
N LEU A 320 -4.27 -9.77 -6.42
CA LEU A 320 -2.96 -10.42 -6.40
C LEU A 320 -2.54 -10.76 -7.81
N TYR A 321 -1.27 -10.53 -8.15
CA TYR A 321 -0.69 -10.93 -9.42
C TYR A 321 -0.72 -12.45 -9.55
N ASP A 322 -1.52 -12.99 -10.45
CA ASP A 322 -1.61 -14.42 -10.68
C ASP A 322 -0.48 -14.87 -11.60
N PRO A 323 0.52 -15.62 -11.10
CA PRO A 323 1.66 -16.04 -11.91
C PRO A 323 1.28 -17.08 -12.98
N ALA A 324 0.10 -17.73 -12.87
CA ALA A 324 -0.36 -18.69 -13.87
C ALA A 324 -0.99 -18.00 -15.10
N THR A 325 -1.64 -16.85 -14.89
CA THR A 325 -2.30 -16.08 -15.97
C THR A 325 -1.54 -14.82 -16.36
N SER A 326 -0.48 -14.48 -15.63
CA SER A 326 0.30 -13.25 -15.79
C SER A 326 -0.54 -11.98 -15.76
N SER A 327 -1.51 -11.93 -14.85
CA SER A 327 -2.47 -10.82 -14.72
C SER A 327 -2.89 -10.59 -13.27
N CYS A 328 -3.44 -9.42 -12.96
CA CYS A 328 -3.98 -9.13 -11.63
C CYS A 328 -5.35 -9.80 -11.44
N SER A 329 -5.44 -10.71 -10.46
CA SER A 329 -6.66 -11.46 -10.14
C SER A 329 -7.42 -10.80 -9.00
N THR A 330 -8.71 -10.51 -9.25
CA THR A 330 -9.67 -10.00 -8.27
C THR A 330 -10.63 -11.09 -7.80
N LEU A 331 -11.28 -10.87 -6.66
CA LEU A 331 -12.34 -11.76 -6.16
C LEU A 331 -13.68 -11.58 -6.89
N VAL A 332 -13.91 -10.36 -7.41
CA VAL A 332 -15.14 -9.89 -8.06
C VAL A 332 -14.81 -9.19 -9.35
#